data_AF-A0A7W6HWC5-F1
#
_entry.id   AF-A0A7W6HWC5-F1
#
_cell.length_a   1.000
_cell.length_b   1.000
_cell.length_c   1.000
_cell.angle_alpha   90.00
_cell.angle_beta   90.00
_cell.angle_gamma   90.00
#
_symmetry.space_group_name_H-M   'P 1'
#
loop_
_entity.id
_entity.type
_entity.pdbx_description
1 polymer ?
#
loop_
_entity_poly.entity_id
_entity_poly.type
_entity_poly.pdbx_seq_one_letter_code
_entity_poly.pdbx_strand_id
1 'polypeptide(L)'
;MKKLKFVPWIFLACFRVFVPMEVSGQSMVLIERDTFRMYSNPLNADSTLAAKVYDRVYSPPYIRDASAYYGWWRLQEDSLFLEKIEDTYGTMRSDDHEVVFMDLGGIFDDYVQDGKVFASWFSGELDVVGGKCIYEGALGFRSDYEDEWIYRVENGRIMSKATYRNELRESTFSYVEAGNLITMLFNGDCFPELANKYLLAKVQVTPRPDGTIDSLGLAVRVVSNKSAIGQVRDDDGQWVENDYSNPYIQELKECVQLVPEWEYVKLRGRVHAPLMEVRAWEGKGCKAICSATFWVNKDFDEITVNGKTYELENYPFQYNTNLYARIRPLLRGEFTRFRLRGYIGYWEIRDDKLYLLSLRRANSWEIIPLDVVFPGNGDNPVEATWYTGKLRLSDVRSAESDYCPRHGRGEIFYKVKKGKVIKRMKVVPVKKKKGKISRWGNYHFDLE
;
A
#
# COMPACT_ATOMS: atom_id res chain seq x y z
N MET A 1 22.18 -32.84 -32.68
CA MET A 1 22.11 -31.41 -32.26
C MET A 1 21.04 -31.25 -31.18
N LYS A 2 21.43 -31.34 -29.91
CA LYS A 2 20.51 -31.14 -28.78
C LYS A 2 20.39 -29.63 -28.54
N LYS A 3 19.18 -29.08 -28.73
CA LYS A 3 18.88 -27.68 -28.37
C LYS A 3 18.91 -27.57 -26.85
N LEU A 4 19.99 -26.99 -26.34
CA LEU A 4 20.14 -26.59 -24.94
C LEU A 4 19.14 -25.44 -24.70
N LYS A 5 18.01 -25.73 -24.05
CA LYS A 5 17.09 -24.69 -23.57
C LYS A 5 17.73 -24.08 -22.33
N PHE A 6 18.37 -22.93 -22.48
CA PHE A 6 18.70 -22.04 -21.38
C PHE A 6 17.36 -21.57 -20.77
N VAL A 7 16.93 -22.22 -19.69
CA VAL A 7 15.89 -21.70 -18.80
C VAL A 7 16.60 -20.67 -17.92
N PRO A 8 16.20 -19.38 -17.90
CA PRO A 8 16.87 -18.41 -17.05
C PRO A 8 16.53 -18.73 -15.59
N TRP A 9 17.53 -19.20 -14.86
CA TRP A 9 17.57 -19.31 -13.40
C TRP A 9 17.56 -17.93 -12.71
N ILE A 10 16.78 -16.98 -13.22
CA ILE A 10 16.69 -15.61 -12.68
C ILE A 10 15.65 -15.54 -11.55
N PHE A 11 14.70 -16.48 -11.49
CA PHE A 11 13.61 -16.43 -10.51
C PHE A 11 14.04 -16.73 -9.06
N LEU A 12 15.02 -17.62 -8.83
CA LEU A 12 15.45 -17.97 -7.46
C LEU A 12 16.37 -16.94 -6.79
N ALA A 13 16.99 -16.03 -7.55
CA ALA A 13 17.88 -15.00 -6.99
C ALA A 13 17.12 -13.76 -6.48
N CYS A 14 15.85 -13.57 -6.89
CA CYS A 14 15.07 -12.39 -6.56
C CYS A 14 14.31 -12.48 -5.22
N PHE A 15 14.27 -13.66 -4.57
CA PHE A 15 13.56 -13.88 -3.31
C PHE A 15 14.38 -13.57 -2.05
N ARG A 16 15.57 -12.96 -2.19
CA ARG A 16 16.35 -12.49 -1.04
C ARG A 16 16.84 -11.08 -1.25
N VAL A 17 15.90 -10.13 -1.26
CA VAL A 17 16.21 -8.81 -0.73
C VAL A 17 15.98 -8.88 0.79
N PHE A 18 16.89 -9.53 1.50
CA PHE A 18 17.16 -9.08 2.86
C PHE A 18 17.96 -7.79 2.68
N VAL A 19 17.28 -6.64 2.58
CA VAL A 19 17.90 -5.48 3.23
C VAL A 19 17.78 -5.85 4.71
N PRO A 20 18.88 -5.96 5.46
CA PRO A 20 18.75 -6.01 6.91
C PRO A 20 17.84 -4.84 7.29
N MET A 21 16.68 -5.13 7.90
CA MET A 21 15.94 -4.12 8.66
C MET A 21 16.82 -3.83 9.88
N GLU A 22 17.91 -3.13 9.64
CA GLU A 22 18.66 -2.48 10.68
C GLU A 22 17.84 -1.25 11.05
N VAL A 23 17.21 -1.32 12.21
CA VAL A 23 16.91 -0.12 13.00
C VAL A 23 18.28 0.40 13.46
N SER A 24 19.10 0.92 12.55
CA SER A 24 20.47 1.33 12.86
C SER A 24 20.53 2.83 13.14
N GLY A 25 21.31 3.16 14.16
CA GLY A 25 21.55 4.51 14.63
C GLY A 25 21.89 5.46 13.49
N GLN A 26 20.90 6.29 13.14
CA GLN A 26 21.14 7.45 12.29
C GLN A 26 22.27 8.27 12.95
N SER A 27 23.05 8.97 12.16
CA SER A 27 24.13 9.83 12.61
C SER A 27 24.23 10.98 11.61
N MET A 28 24.93 12.04 11.98
CA MET A 28 25.18 13.15 11.08
C MET A 28 26.63 13.11 10.64
N VAL A 29 26.90 13.44 9.38
CA VAL A 29 28.26 13.56 8.86
C VAL A 29 28.43 14.89 8.13
N LEU A 30 29.46 15.63 8.50
CA LEU A 30 29.90 16.84 7.81
C LEU A 30 30.88 16.44 6.72
N ILE A 31 30.56 16.81 5.49
CA ILE A 31 31.43 16.62 4.32
C ILE A 31 31.62 18.01 3.71
N GLU A 32 32.86 18.49 3.68
CA GLU A 32 33.18 19.88 3.36
C GLU A 32 32.43 20.87 4.25
N ARG A 33 31.41 21.54 3.71
CA ARG A 33 30.57 22.53 4.42
C ARG A 33 29.15 22.05 4.67
N ASP A 34 28.78 20.92 4.09
CA ASP A 34 27.42 20.40 4.14
C ASP A 34 27.30 19.31 5.19
N THR A 35 26.09 19.15 5.73
CA THR A 35 25.77 18.14 6.74
C THR A 35 24.76 17.16 6.17
N PHE A 36 25.09 15.87 6.24
CA PHE A 36 24.30 14.79 5.67
C PHE A 36 23.88 13.80 6.75
N ARG A 37 22.78 13.07 6.49
CA ARG A 37 22.41 11.92 7.31
C ARG A 37 23.29 10.74 6.92
N MET A 38 23.63 9.93 7.92
CA MET A 38 24.40 8.70 7.78
C MET A 38 23.68 7.58 8.53
N TYR A 39 23.46 6.44 7.87
CA TYR A 39 22.77 5.28 8.46
C TYR A 39 23.70 4.29 9.17
N SER A 40 25.01 4.41 8.91
CA SER A 40 26.05 3.67 9.63
C SER A 40 26.31 4.28 11.00
N ASN A 41 26.62 3.44 11.99
CA ASN A 41 27.05 3.89 13.31
C ASN A 41 28.47 3.37 13.65
N PRO A 42 29.53 4.14 13.33
CA PRO A 42 30.90 3.73 13.63
C PRO A 42 31.23 3.59 15.13
N LEU A 43 30.42 4.16 16.04
CA LEU A 43 30.61 3.96 17.49
C LEU A 43 30.31 2.53 17.93
N ASN A 44 29.41 1.84 17.22
CA ASN A 44 29.04 0.45 17.52
C ASN A 44 30.03 -0.58 16.97
N ALA A 45 31.05 -0.15 16.22
CA ALA A 45 32.01 -1.07 15.63
C ALA A 45 32.99 -1.66 16.66
N ASP A 46 33.24 -0.96 17.76
CA ASP A 46 34.00 -1.46 18.90
C ASP A 46 33.08 -1.59 20.11
N SER A 47 32.88 -2.82 20.60
CA SER A 47 31.96 -3.08 21.70
C SER A 47 32.36 -2.42 23.03
N THR A 48 33.66 -2.19 23.25
CA THR A 48 34.18 -1.56 24.46
C THR A 48 33.91 -0.06 24.44
N LEU A 49 34.17 0.60 23.31
CA LEU A 49 33.83 2.01 23.11
C LEU A 49 32.31 2.21 23.17
N ALA A 50 31.54 1.35 22.51
CA ALA A 50 30.08 1.40 22.53
C ALA A 50 29.53 1.29 23.96
N ALA A 51 30.06 0.38 24.78
CA ALA A 51 29.66 0.25 26.18
C ALA A 51 30.00 1.50 27.00
N LYS A 52 31.20 2.06 26.85
CA LYS A 52 31.60 3.29 27.55
C LYS A 52 30.73 4.49 27.17
N VAL A 53 30.36 4.62 25.88
CA VAL A 53 29.41 5.64 25.42
C VAL A 53 28.05 5.40 26.07
N TYR A 54 27.55 4.17 26.01
CA TYR A 54 26.25 3.82 26.59
C TYR A 54 26.17 4.08 28.09
N ASP A 55 27.23 3.80 28.85
CA ASP A 55 27.31 4.08 30.30
C ASP A 55 27.20 5.58 30.65
N ARG A 56 27.51 6.47 29.70
CA ARG A 56 27.39 7.93 29.87
C ARG A 56 26.07 8.50 29.38
N VAL A 57 25.40 7.84 28.44
CA VAL A 57 24.08 8.27 27.96
C VAL A 57 23.01 7.70 28.86
N TYR A 58 22.11 8.55 29.34
CA TYR A 58 20.94 8.06 30.08
C TYR A 58 19.98 7.34 29.12
N SER A 59 19.81 6.01 29.27
CA SER A 59 18.82 5.23 28.49
C SER A 59 17.70 4.70 29.41
N PRO A 60 16.49 5.30 29.39
CA PRO A 60 15.37 4.81 30.18
C PRO A 60 14.78 3.51 29.57
N PRO A 61 14.24 2.61 30.40
CA PRO A 61 13.81 1.28 29.96
C PRO A 61 12.56 1.23 29.05
N TYR A 62 11.96 2.37 28.66
CA TYR A 62 10.58 2.41 28.14
C TYR A 62 10.36 3.02 26.74
N ILE A 63 11.39 3.48 26.02
CA ILE A 63 11.22 3.95 24.63
C ILE A 63 12.01 3.01 23.70
N ARG A 64 11.30 2.06 23.07
CA ARG A 64 11.91 1.02 22.22
C ARG A 64 12.39 1.53 20.85
N ASP A 65 11.97 2.73 20.44
CA ASP A 65 12.01 3.14 19.03
C ASP A 65 12.83 4.42 18.79
N ALA A 66 13.61 4.89 19.78
CA ALA A 66 14.49 6.05 19.64
C ALA A 66 15.93 5.69 20.02
N SER A 67 16.90 6.06 19.17
CA SER A 67 18.32 5.96 19.49
C SER A 67 18.63 6.76 20.75
N ALA A 68 19.47 6.21 21.63
CA ALA A 68 19.88 6.92 22.85
C ALA A 68 20.80 8.11 22.55
N TYR A 69 21.54 8.05 21.46
CA TYR A 69 22.44 9.10 21.03
C TYR A 69 22.59 9.15 19.50
N TYR A 70 23.08 10.28 19.01
CA TYR A 70 23.48 10.48 17.62
C TYR A 70 24.97 10.87 17.55
N GLY A 71 25.74 10.16 16.72
CA GLY A 71 27.12 10.54 16.44
C GLY A 71 27.16 11.64 15.39
N TRP A 72 27.96 12.67 15.63
CA TRP A 72 28.28 13.71 14.66
C TRP A 72 29.71 13.51 14.18
N TRP A 73 29.86 13.26 12.90
CA TRP A 73 31.12 12.90 12.26
C TRP A 73 31.56 13.97 11.29
N ARG A 74 32.86 13.98 10.98
CA ARG A 74 33.42 14.79 9.90
C ARG A 74 34.25 13.90 9.00
N LEU A 75 33.98 13.97 7.70
CA LEU A 75 34.88 13.47 6.68
C LEU A 75 35.73 14.64 6.20
N GLN A 76 37.02 14.58 6.47
CA GLN A 76 37.99 15.59 6.08
C GLN A 76 39.16 14.91 5.38
N GLU A 77 39.46 15.37 4.16
CA GLU A 77 40.42 14.70 3.28
C GLU A 77 40.04 13.23 3.11
N ASP A 78 40.92 12.31 3.49
CA ASP A 78 40.69 10.87 3.44
C ASP A 78 40.47 10.27 4.84
N SER A 79 40.02 11.06 5.81
CA SER A 79 39.93 10.64 7.22
C SER A 79 38.55 10.91 7.83
N LEU A 80 38.12 9.99 8.69
CA LEU A 80 36.89 10.07 9.48
C LEU A 80 37.21 10.51 10.91
N PHE A 81 36.53 11.54 11.37
CA PHE A 81 36.66 12.06 12.73
C PHE A 81 35.31 12.11 13.44
N LEU A 82 35.30 11.84 14.74
CA LEU A 82 34.14 12.08 15.61
C LEU A 82 34.24 13.52 16.14
N GLU A 83 33.20 14.32 15.90
CA GLU A 83 33.13 15.72 16.36
C GLU A 83 32.45 15.81 17.72
N LYS A 84 31.32 15.13 17.89
CA LYS A 84 30.50 15.16 19.10
C LYS A 84 29.52 14.00 19.12
N ILE A 85 28.98 13.70 20.29
CA ILE A 85 27.88 12.76 20.49
C ILE A 85 26.74 13.56 21.12
N GLU A 86 25.59 13.57 20.46
CA GLU A 86 24.36 14.17 20.98
C GLU A 86 23.64 13.14 21.86
N ASP A 87 23.38 13.51 23.11
CA ASP A 87 22.54 12.73 24.03
C ASP A 87 21.08 13.05 23.74
N THR A 88 20.40 12.16 23.04
CA THR A 88 19.02 12.36 22.62
C THR A 88 18.09 12.51 23.82
N TYR A 89 18.32 11.74 24.89
CA TYR A 89 17.49 11.82 26.09
C TYR A 89 17.80 13.06 26.92
N GLY A 90 19.07 13.44 27.02
CA GLY A 90 19.49 14.72 27.59
C GLY A 90 18.77 15.88 26.92
N THR A 91 18.81 15.94 25.59
CA THR A 91 18.12 16.95 24.78
C THR A 91 16.61 16.95 25.01
N MET A 92 15.96 15.78 25.01
CA MET A 92 14.52 15.68 25.24
C MET A 92 14.08 16.14 26.64
N ARG A 93 14.96 16.02 27.64
CA ARG A 93 14.70 16.42 29.03
C ARG A 93 15.18 17.84 29.34
N SER A 94 15.86 18.50 28.41
CA SER A 94 16.32 19.87 28.61
C SER A 94 15.11 20.80 28.69
N ASP A 95 15.02 21.59 29.75
CA ASP A 95 13.90 22.50 30.02
C ASP A 95 13.75 23.60 28.94
N ASP A 96 14.84 23.90 28.23
CA ASP A 96 14.95 24.87 27.14
C ASP A 96 14.96 24.24 25.74
N HIS A 97 14.86 22.90 25.65
CA HIS A 97 15.02 22.13 24.41
C HIS A 97 16.37 22.33 23.70
N GLU A 98 17.41 22.76 24.41
CA GLU A 98 18.76 22.84 23.88
C GLU A 98 19.36 21.44 23.65
N VAL A 99 20.22 21.34 22.63
CA VAL A 99 20.89 20.08 22.29
C VAL A 99 21.98 19.77 23.31
N VAL A 100 21.87 18.63 23.98
CA VAL A 100 22.83 18.16 24.97
C VAL A 100 23.90 17.30 24.29
N PHE A 101 25.16 17.66 24.47
CA PHE A 101 26.30 16.88 23.98
C PHE A 101 26.99 16.15 25.14
N MET A 102 27.36 14.89 24.90
CA MET A 102 28.15 14.10 25.82
C MET A 102 29.59 14.59 25.90
N ASP A 103 30.18 14.56 27.11
CA ASP A 103 31.62 14.68 27.30
C ASP A 103 32.38 13.43 26.80
N LEU A 104 33.28 13.65 25.83
CA LEU A 104 34.09 12.60 25.20
C LEU A 104 35.32 12.20 26.02
N GLY A 105 35.74 13.02 27.00
CA GLY A 105 36.99 12.81 27.76
C GLY A 105 37.04 11.47 28.50
N GLY A 106 38.17 10.78 28.47
CA GLY A 106 38.35 9.47 29.10
C GLY A 106 37.76 8.28 28.33
N ILE A 107 37.04 8.50 27.22
CA ILE A 107 36.60 7.42 26.33
C ILE A 107 37.50 7.34 25.10
N PHE A 108 37.73 8.49 24.46
CA PHE A 108 38.39 8.56 23.15
C PHE A 108 39.81 9.14 23.21
N ASP A 109 40.39 9.30 24.40
CA ASP A 109 41.68 9.99 24.61
C ASP A 109 42.81 9.38 23.76
N ASP A 110 42.86 8.05 23.64
CA ASP A 110 43.85 7.32 22.83
C ASP A 110 43.70 7.55 21.32
N TYR A 111 42.58 8.14 20.90
CA TYR A 111 42.22 8.38 19.50
C TYR A 111 42.34 9.86 19.10
N VAL A 112 42.74 10.74 20.03
CA VAL A 112 42.88 12.18 19.75
C VAL A 112 44.15 12.43 18.93
N GLN A 113 43.98 13.06 17.77
CA GLN A 113 45.05 13.52 16.87
C GLN A 113 44.78 14.98 16.51
N ASP A 114 45.73 15.87 16.78
CA ASP A 114 45.62 17.32 16.53
C ASP A 114 44.32 17.94 17.08
N GLY A 115 43.90 17.49 18.26
CA GLY A 115 42.69 17.98 18.94
C GLY A 115 41.37 17.41 18.38
N LYS A 116 41.42 16.43 17.48
CA LYS A 116 40.24 15.75 16.91
C LYS A 116 40.26 14.28 17.23
N VAL A 117 39.10 13.66 17.43
CA VAL A 117 39.01 12.21 17.64
C VAL A 117 39.05 11.50 16.29
N PHE A 118 40.21 10.94 15.92
CA PHE A 118 40.38 10.16 14.69
C PHE A 118 39.80 8.75 14.85
N ALA A 119 38.92 8.35 13.94
CA ALA A 119 38.14 7.12 14.04
C ALA A 119 38.94 5.85 13.67
N SER A 120 40.16 5.71 14.16
CA SER A 120 41.06 4.61 13.76
C SER A 120 40.56 3.22 14.14
N TRP A 121 39.61 3.12 15.08
CA TRP A 121 38.95 1.87 15.45
C TRP A 121 37.96 1.37 14.38
N PHE A 122 37.50 2.23 13.47
CA PHE A 122 36.45 1.88 12.52
C PHE A 122 37.01 1.37 11.19
N SER A 123 36.53 0.20 10.78
CA SER A 123 36.63 -0.30 9.40
C SER A 123 35.26 -0.83 8.97
N GLY A 124 34.74 -0.36 7.84
CA GLY A 124 33.39 -0.68 7.38
C GLY A 124 32.89 0.26 6.29
N GLU A 125 31.58 0.23 6.04
CA GLU A 125 30.93 1.12 5.08
C GLU A 125 30.19 2.25 5.80
N LEU A 126 30.38 3.49 5.35
CA LEU A 126 29.52 4.62 5.71
C LEU A 126 28.46 4.80 4.63
N ASP A 127 27.20 4.72 5.05
CA ASP A 127 26.03 4.87 4.21
C ASP A 127 25.45 6.27 4.40
N VAL A 128 25.75 7.18 3.48
CA VAL A 128 25.45 8.61 3.59
C VAL A 128 24.41 9.00 2.54
N VAL A 129 23.42 9.79 2.95
CA VAL A 129 22.29 10.19 2.08
C VAL A 129 22.08 11.69 2.04
N GLY A 130 21.58 12.19 0.90
CA GLY A 130 21.31 13.60 0.64
C GLY A 130 20.27 13.84 -0.45
N GLY A 131 19.93 15.10 -0.70
CA GLY A 131 18.89 15.46 -1.67
C GLY A 131 17.47 15.27 -1.13
N LYS A 132 16.48 15.18 -2.04
CA LYS A 132 15.07 15.02 -1.66
C LYS A 132 14.80 13.59 -1.17
N CYS A 133 13.97 13.45 -0.14
CA CYS A 133 13.44 12.16 0.28
C CYS A 133 12.54 11.58 -0.82
N ILE A 134 12.82 10.34 -1.22
CA ILE A 134 12.05 9.54 -2.20
C ILE A 134 10.97 8.76 -1.47
N TYR A 135 11.34 8.06 -0.40
CA TYR A 135 10.44 7.24 0.40
C TYR A 135 10.78 7.37 1.87
N GLU A 136 9.79 7.67 2.70
CA GLU A 136 9.97 7.78 4.14
C GLU A 136 9.72 6.44 4.83
N GLY A 137 10.73 5.93 5.53
CA GLY A 137 10.56 4.80 6.42
C GLY A 137 9.68 5.18 7.61
N ALA A 138 8.64 4.38 7.91
CA ALA A 138 7.82 4.58 9.10
C ALA A 138 8.67 4.44 10.38
N LEU A 139 8.26 5.05 11.51
CA LEU A 139 8.82 4.76 12.85
C LEU A 139 10.36 4.80 12.96
N GLY A 140 11.03 5.68 12.21
CA GLY A 140 12.49 5.82 12.27
C GLY A 140 13.28 4.78 11.46
N PHE A 141 12.61 3.91 10.71
CA PHE A 141 13.25 3.05 9.71
C PHE A 141 13.93 3.88 8.61
N ARG A 142 14.91 3.28 7.94
CA ARG A 142 15.67 3.88 6.84
C ARG A 142 14.72 4.46 5.77
N SER A 143 15.03 5.68 5.33
CA SER A 143 14.37 6.37 4.22
C SER A 143 15.28 6.34 2.99
N ASP A 144 14.68 6.38 1.81
CA ASP A 144 15.41 6.46 0.55
C ASP A 144 15.49 7.91 0.08
N TYR A 145 16.64 8.29 -0.46
CA TYR A 145 16.95 9.65 -0.90
C TYR A 145 17.53 9.67 -2.31
N GLU A 146 17.41 10.81 -3.01
CA GLU A 146 17.93 11.01 -4.36
C GLU A 146 19.44 10.78 -4.47
N ASP A 147 20.22 11.25 -3.50
CA ASP A 147 21.66 11.09 -3.50
C ASP A 147 22.11 10.15 -2.39
N GLU A 148 22.99 9.23 -2.75
CA GLU A 148 23.54 8.27 -1.82
C GLU A 148 25.03 8.04 -2.11
N TRP A 149 25.82 8.00 -1.05
CA TRP A 149 27.25 7.78 -1.10
C TRP A 149 27.64 6.67 -0.14
N ILE A 150 28.31 5.64 -0.66
CA ILE A 150 28.88 4.56 0.14
C ILE A 150 30.38 4.74 0.21
N TYR A 151 30.88 5.10 1.39
CA TYR A 151 32.31 5.23 1.65
C TYR A 151 32.83 3.95 2.28
N ARG A 152 33.84 3.34 1.68
CA ARG A 152 34.56 2.24 2.32
C ARG A 152 35.69 2.81 3.16
N VAL A 153 35.74 2.42 4.43
CA VAL A 153 36.68 2.94 5.42
C VAL A 153 37.52 1.80 5.99
N GLU A 154 38.82 2.01 6.12
CA GLU A 154 39.76 1.10 6.78
C GLU A 154 40.58 1.86 7.81
N ASN A 155 40.46 1.47 9.08
CA ASN A 155 41.10 2.11 10.23
C ASN A 155 40.96 3.64 10.24
N GLY A 156 39.73 4.12 10.06
CA GLY A 156 39.39 5.55 10.00
C GLY A 156 39.74 6.26 8.69
N ARG A 157 40.37 5.59 7.71
CA ARG A 157 40.72 6.17 6.41
C ARG A 157 39.78 5.77 5.30
N ILE A 158 39.38 6.74 4.48
CA ILE A 158 38.53 6.52 3.31
C ILE A 158 39.35 5.86 2.21
N MET A 159 38.91 4.69 1.76
CA MET A 159 39.57 3.90 0.73
C MET A 159 38.93 4.09 -0.65
N SER A 160 37.60 4.25 -0.67
CA SER A 160 36.84 4.45 -1.91
C SER A 160 35.48 5.04 -1.63
N LYS A 161 34.89 5.67 -2.65
CA LYS A 161 33.54 6.21 -2.66
C LYS A 161 32.75 5.66 -3.84
N ALA A 162 31.60 5.05 -3.58
CA ALA A 162 30.58 4.79 -4.59
C ALA A 162 29.50 5.87 -4.50
N THR A 163 29.06 6.38 -5.65
CA THR A 163 28.01 7.41 -5.75
C THR A 163 26.83 6.85 -6.51
N TYR A 164 25.63 7.02 -5.94
CA TYR A 164 24.37 6.60 -6.54
C TYR A 164 23.43 7.79 -6.64
N ARG A 165 22.79 7.91 -7.81
CA ARG A 165 21.66 8.80 -8.03
C ARG A 165 20.41 7.92 -8.13
N ASN A 166 19.56 8.01 -7.12
CA ASN A 166 18.30 7.32 -7.05
C ASN A 166 17.22 8.15 -7.75
N GLU A 167 16.24 7.47 -8.33
CA GLU A 167 15.19 8.11 -9.12
C GLU A 167 13.82 7.65 -8.60
N LEU A 168 12.93 8.61 -8.42
CA LEU A 168 11.50 8.38 -8.20
C LEU A 168 10.72 9.10 -9.27
N ARG A 169 9.84 8.37 -9.94
CA ARG A 169 8.69 8.94 -10.62
C ARG A 169 7.44 8.46 -9.91
N GLU A 170 6.80 9.38 -9.20
CA GLU A 170 5.51 9.15 -8.58
C GLU A 170 4.48 8.76 -9.65
N SER A 171 3.68 7.75 -9.33
CA SER A 171 2.47 7.41 -10.07
C SER A 171 1.27 7.94 -9.31
N THR A 172 0.19 8.25 -10.02
CA THR A 172 -1.11 8.48 -9.40
C THR A 172 -1.64 7.24 -8.67
N PHE A 173 -1.10 6.05 -8.96
CA PHE A 173 -1.39 4.79 -8.31
C PHE A 173 -0.18 4.26 -7.53
N SER A 174 -0.34 4.11 -6.22
CA SER A 174 0.54 3.29 -5.40
C SER A 174 0.38 1.79 -5.73
N TYR A 175 1.35 0.96 -5.36
CA TYR A 175 1.26 -0.51 -5.50
C TYR A 175 0.02 -1.10 -4.81
N VAL A 176 -0.40 -0.54 -3.66
CA VAL A 176 -1.61 -0.98 -2.95
C VAL A 176 -2.87 -0.68 -3.77
N GLU A 177 -2.97 0.53 -4.32
CA GLU A 177 -4.10 0.93 -5.17
C GLU A 177 -4.13 0.12 -6.47
N ALA A 178 -2.97 -0.17 -7.08
CA ALA A 178 -2.85 -1.04 -8.24
C ALA A 178 -3.32 -2.48 -7.94
N GLY A 179 -2.89 -3.07 -6.81
CA GLY A 179 -3.35 -4.39 -6.38
C GLY A 179 -4.87 -4.46 -6.14
N ASN A 180 -5.45 -3.42 -5.53
CA ASN A 180 -6.90 -3.29 -5.36
C ASN A 180 -7.62 -3.19 -6.71
N LEU A 181 -7.10 -2.37 -7.63
CA LEU A 181 -7.65 -2.25 -8.99
C LEU A 181 -7.64 -3.60 -9.72
N ILE A 182 -6.51 -4.33 -9.69
CA ILE A 182 -6.39 -5.66 -10.29
C ILE A 182 -7.42 -6.63 -9.69
N THR A 183 -7.63 -6.58 -8.36
CA THR A 183 -8.65 -7.41 -7.68
C THR A 183 -10.06 -7.13 -8.20
N MET A 184 -10.42 -5.86 -8.40
CA MET A 184 -11.74 -5.47 -8.90
C MET A 184 -11.92 -5.77 -10.38
N LEU A 185 -10.83 -5.70 -11.14
CA LEU A 185 -10.85 -5.99 -12.56
C LEU A 185 -11.11 -7.48 -12.76
N PHE A 186 -10.35 -8.39 -12.16
CA PHE A 186 -10.33 -9.83 -12.47
C PHE A 186 -11.72 -10.47 -12.71
N ASN A 187 -11.94 -11.06 -13.90
CA ASN A 187 -13.20 -11.70 -14.26
C ASN A 187 -13.28 -13.16 -13.79
N GLY A 188 -13.48 -13.40 -12.50
CA GLY A 188 -13.64 -14.79 -12.06
C GLY A 188 -14.92 -15.48 -12.56
N ASP A 189 -15.95 -14.74 -12.96
CA ASP A 189 -17.19 -15.32 -13.51
C ASP A 189 -17.03 -15.95 -14.90
N CYS A 190 -15.90 -15.77 -15.61
CA CYS A 190 -15.63 -16.53 -16.84
C CYS A 190 -15.03 -17.92 -16.57
N PHE A 191 -14.76 -18.25 -15.29
CA PHE A 191 -14.19 -19.53 -14.84
C PHE A 191 -15.15 -20.27 -13.91
N PRO A 192 -16.11 -21.05 -14.42
CA PRO A 192 -17.11 -21.76 -13.61
C PRO A 192 -16.50 -22.67 -12.52
N GLU A 193 -15.33 -23.23 -12.77
CA GLU A 193 -14.59 -24.09 -11.84
C GLU A 193 -14.08 -23.35 -10.59
N LEU A 194 -14.07 -22.01 -10.61
CA LEU A 194 -13.74 -21.16 -9.46
C LEU A 194 -14.95 -20.82 -8.57
N ALA A 195 -16.17 -21.26 -8.91
CA ALA A 195 -17.40 -20.84 -8.22
C ALA A 195 -17.36 -21.01 -6.70
N ASN A 196 -16.73 -22.07 -6.22
CA ASN A 196 -16.57 -22.39 -4.79
C ASN A 196 -15.09 -22.48 -4.36
N LYS A 197 -14.20 -21.83 -5.12
CA LYS A 197 -12.75 -21.81 -4.85
C LYS A 197 -12.27 -20.37 -4.75
N TYR A 198 -11.02 -20.25 -4.33
CA TYR A 198 -10.33 -18.98 -4.21
C TYR A 198 -9.14 -19.00 -5.16
N LEU A 199 -8.86 -17.87 -5.79
CA LEU A 199 -7.68 -17.68 -6.62
C LEU A 199 -6.81 -16.61 -5.97
N LEU A 200 -5.61 -17.02 -5.57
CA LEU A 200 -4.55 -16.12 -5.15
C LEU A 200 -3.66 -15.83 -6.35
N ALA A 201 -3.15 -14.62 -6.42
CA ALA A 201 -2.25 -14.19 -7.47
C ALA A 201 -1.07 -13.43 -6.87
N LYS A 202 0.09 -13.57 -7.51
CA LYS A 202 1.26 -12.74 -7.29
C LYS A 202 1.54 -11.96 -8.55
N VAL A 203 1.75 -10.66 -8.40
CA VAL A 203 2.00 -9.74 -9.50
C VAL A 203 3.28 -8.98 -9.20
N GLN A 204 4.26 -9.11 -10.07
CA GLN A 204 5.49 -8.33 -10.03
C GLN A 204 5.62 -7.58 -11.34
N VAL A 205 5.69 -6.25 -11.25
CA VAL A 205 5.88 -5.38 -12.41
C VAL A 205 7.23 -4.71 -12.28
N THR A 206 8.05 -4.82 -13.33
CA THR A 206 9.23 -3.96 -13.49
C THR A 206 8.83 -2.81 -14.42
N PRO A 207 8.73 -1.58 -13.91
CA PRO A 207 8.35 -0.42 -14.71
C PRO A 207 9.54 0.14 -15.50
N ARG A 208 9.23 0.78 -16.64
CA ARG A 208 10.13 1.71 -17.33
C ARG A 208 10.08 3.09 -16.65
N PRO A 209 11.04 3.99 -16.92
CA PRO A 209 10.99 5.37 -16.41
C PRO A 209 9.71 6.14 -16.80
N ASP A 210 9.07 5.80 -17.92
CA ASP A 210 7.79 6.38 -18.37
C ASP A 210 6.55 5.72 -17.71
N GLY A 211 6.75 4.82 -16.75
CA GLY A 211 5.71 4.09 -16.00
C GLY A 211 4.96 3.04 -16.80
N THR A 212 5.40 2.75 -18.03
CA THR A 212 4.93 1.58 -18.77
C THR A 212 5.62 0.31 -18.27
N ILE A 213 5.03 -0.85 -18.59
CA ILE A 213 5.57 -2.15 -18.15
C ILE A 213 6.79 -2.49 -19.01
N ASP A 214 7.95 -2.72 -18.38
CA ASP A 214 9.11 -3.33 -19.04
C ASP A 214 8.97 -4.85 -19.06
N SER A 215 8.79 -5.44 -17.87
CA SER A 215 8.65 -6.87 -17.68
C SER A 215 7.62 -7.19 -16.59
N LEU A 216 7.07 -8.40 -16.68
CA LEU A 216 5.96 -8.84 -15.85
C LEU A 216 6.23 -10.26 -15.34
N GLY A 217 6.14 -10.44 -14.03
CA GLY A 217 6.09 -11.75 -13.37
C GLY A 217 4.70 -11.99 -12.80
N LEU A 218 4.05 -13.08 -13.20
CA LEU A 218 2.73 -13.49 -12.70
C LEU A 218 2.80 -14.89 -12.12
N ALA A 219 2.14 -15.10 -10.99
CA ALA A 219 1.86 -16.44 -10.50
C ALA A 219 0.43 -16.53 -9.99
N VAL A 220 -0.17 -17.71 -10.11
CA VAL A 220 -1.52 -17.97 -9.60
C VAL A 220 -1.59 -19.28 -8.84
N ARG A 221 -2.47 -19.33 -7.86
CA ARG A 221 -2.77 -20.54 -7.09
C ARG A 221 -4.24 -20.61 -6.73
N VAL A 222 -4.86 -21.73 -7.07
CA VAL A 222 -6.24 -22.03 -6.68
C VAL A 222 -6.23 -22.75 -5.34
N VAL A 223 -7.05 -22.30 -4.40
CA VAL A 223 -7.26 -22.97 -3.11
C VAL A 223 -8.73 -23.29 -2.87
N SER A 224 -8.99 -24.40 -2.18
CA SER A 224 -10.33 -24.98 -2.06
C SER A 224 -11.24 -24.27 -1.05
N ASN A 225 -10.68 -23.57 -0.07
CA ASN A 225 -11.45 -22.88 0.96
C ASN A 225 -10.66 -21.71 1.57
N LYS A 226 -11.37 -20.82 2.28
CA LYS A 226 -10.80 -19.60 2.87
C LYS A 226 -9.72 -19.89 3.92
N SER A 227 -9.89 -20.94 4.74
CA SER A 227 -8.90 -21.30 5.77
C SER A 227 -7.56 -21.76 5.17
N ALA A 228 -7.56 -22.33 3.98
CA ALA A 228 -6.34 -22.76 3.30
C ALA A 228 -5.47 -21.59 2.83
N ILE A 229 -6.03 -20.39 2.67
CA ILE A 229 -5.28 -19.20 2.24
C ILE A 229 -4.09 -18.92 3.17
N GLY A 230 -4.28 -19.03 4.49
CA GLY A 230 -3.21 -18.79 5.46
C GLY A 230 -2.16 -19.90 5.55
N GLN A 231 -2.35 -21.02 4.84
CA GLN A 231 -1.44 -22.16 4.80
C GLN A 231 -0.60 -22.20 3.51
N VAL A 232 -0.90 -21.31 2.56
CA VAL A 232 -0.17 -21.17 1.30
C VAL A 232 1.26 -20.76 1.59
N ARG A 233 2.21 -21.51 1.04
CA ARG A 233 3.64 -21.19 1.07
C ARG A 233 4.12 -20.80 -0.31
N ASP A 234 5.22 -20.06 -0.32
CA ASP A 234 5.84 -19.57 -1.54
C ASP A 234 6.64 -20.65 -2.25
N ASP A 235 7.21 -21.57 -1.49
CA ASP A 235 8.20 -22.55 -1.92
C ASP A 235 7.66 -23.99 -2.02
N ASP A 236 6.33 -24.17 -1.92
CA ASP A 236 5.72 -25.51 -1.95
C ASP A 236 5.47 -26.07 -3.36
N GLY A 237 5.89 -25.34 -4.40
CA GLY A 237 5.83 -25.77 -5.80
C GLY A 237 4.42 -25.86 -6.39
N GLN A 238 3.39 -25.35 -5.69
CA GLN A 238 1.99 -25.40 -6.17
C GLN A 238 1.55 -24.15 -6.95
N TRP A 239 2.42 -23.15 -7.06
CA TRP A 239 2.17 -21.97 -7.86
C TRP A 239 2.35 -22.28 -9.35
N VAL A 240 1.38 -21.85 -10.16
CA VAL A 240 1.56 -21.80 -11.62
C VAL A 240 2.19 -20.45 -11.93
N GLU A 241 3.44 -20.45 -12.38
CA GLU A 241 4.24 -19.25 -12.57
C GLU A 241 4.52 -19.00 -14.05
N ASN A 242 4.18 -17.80 -14.52
CA ASN A 242 4.47 -17.29 -15.87
C ASN A 242 4.04 -18.20 -17.04
N ASP A 243 3.15 -19.14 -16.79
CA ASP A 243 2.52 -19.93 -17.84
C ASP A 243 1.42 -19.09 -18.50
N TYR A 244 1.80 -18.29 -19.48
CA TYR A 244 0.84 -17.45 -20.24
C TYR A 244 -0.11 -18.26 -21.13
N SER A 245 -0.05 -19.60 -21.13
CA SER A 245 -1.12 -20.45 -21.68
C SER A 245 -2.21 -20.75 -20.64
N ASN A 246 -1.93 -20.56 -19.35
CA ASN A 246 -2.91 -20.70 -18.28
C ASN A 246 -3.97 -19.58 -18.37
N PRO A 247 -5.26 -19.91 -18.39
CA PRO A 247 -6.33 -18.93 -18.59
C PRO A 247 -6.42 -17.89 -17.46
N TYR A 248 -6.08 -18.25 -16.22
CA TYR A 248 -6.09 -17.30 -15.10
C TYR A 248 -4.95 -16.29 -15.22
N ILE A 249 -3.78 -16.73 -15.70
CA ILE A 249 -2.63 -15.84 -15.96
C ILE A 249 -2.95 -14.90 -17.12
N GLN A 250 -3.65 -15.36 -18.17
CA GLN A 250 -4.09 -14.51 -19.28
C GLN A 250 -5.05 -13.41 -18.80
N GLU A 251 -6.12 -13.77 -18.07
CA GLU A 251 -7.07 -12.79 -17.51
C GLU A 251 -6.37 -11.80 -16.56
N LEU A 252 -5.47 -12.31 -15.70
CA LEU A 252 -4.70 -11.47 -14.78
C LEU A 252 -3.79 -10.49 -15.53
N LYS A 253 -3.13 -10.93 -16.61
CA LYS A 253 -2.30 -10.08 -17.46
C LYS A 253 -3.12 -8.95 -18.08
N GLU A 254 -4.32 -9.22 -18.58
CA GLU A 254 -5.21 -8.19 -19.12
C GLU A 254 -5.58 -7.15 -18.05
N CYS A 255 -5.84 -7.60 -16.81
CA CYS A 255 -6.13 -6.70 -15.69
C CYS A 255 -4.93 -5.81 -15.33
N VAL A 256 -3.72 -6.38 -15.28
CA VAL A 256 -2.48 -5.64 -15.01
C VAL A 256 -2.20 -4.59 -16.09
N GLN A 257 -2.51 -4.91 -17.36
CA GLN A 257 -2.35 -3.99 -18.49
C GLN A 257 -3.35 -2.82 -18.49
N LEU A 258 -4.40 -2.87 -17.67
CA LEU A 258 -5.36 -1.79 -17.50
C LEU A 258 -4.98 -0.81 -16.39
N VAL A 259 -3.96 -1.14 -15.57
CA VAL A 259 -3.40 -0.19 -14.60
C VAL A 259 -2.78 0.97 -15.40
N PRO A 260 -3.22 2.23 -15.20
CA PRO A 260 -2.85 3.35 -16.09
C PRO A 260 -1.36 3.64 -16.16
N GLU A 261 -0.68 3.57 -15.01
CA GLU A 261 0.75 3.83 -14.87
C GLU A 261 1.30 3.17 -13.61
N TRP A 262 2.57 2.81 -13.66
CA TRP A 262 3.31 2.22 -12.56
C TRP A 262 4.32 3.21 -12.00
N GLU A 263 4.40 3.27 -10.67
CA GLU A 263 5.43 4.05 -9.97
C GLU A 263 6.81 3.47 -10.32
N TYR A 264 7.74 4.34 -10.73
CA TYR A 264 9.10 3.93 -11.05
C TYR A 264 10.04 4.38 -9.95
N VAL A 265 10.70 3.42 -9.31
CA VAL A 265 11.73 3.67 -8.31
C VAL A 265 13.00 2.95 -8.75
N LYS A 266 14.13 3.66 -8.77
CA LYS A 266 15.45 3.08 -9.03
C LYS A 266 16.38 3.44 -7.90
N LEU A 267 16.82 2.42 -7.16
CA LEU A 267 17.73 2.54 -6.03
C LEU A 267 19.05 1.87 -6.37
N ARG A 268 20.17 2.58 -6.16
CA ARG A 268 21.54 2.08 -6.42
C ARG A 268 21.70 1.41 -7.80
N GLY A 269 21.11 2.02 -8.82
CA GLY A 269 21.15 1.52 -10.20
C GLY A 269 20.21 0.35 -10.51
N ARG A 270 19.42 -0.13 -9.55
CA ARG A 270 18.45 -1.22 -9.73
C ARG A 270 17.03 -0.69 -9.68
N VAL A 271 16.24 -1.05 -10.68
CA VAL A 271 14.79 -0.76 -10.69
C VAL A 271 14.13 -1.63 -9.62
N HIS A 272 13.39 -0.98 -8.73
CA HIS A 272 12.58 -1.65 -7.72
C HIS A 272 11.32 -2.23 -8.38
N ALA A 273 11.06 -3.51 -8.12
CA ALA A 273 9.94 -4.25 -8.69
C ALA A 273 9.28 -5.09 -7.57
N PRO A 274 8.43 -4.48 -6.73
CA PRO A 274 7.87 -5.17 -5.57
C PRO A 274 6.89 -6.27 -6.00
N LEU A 275 6.81 -7.31 -5.18
CA LEU A 275 5.85 -8.40 -5.34
C LEU A 275 4.55 -8.04 -4.63
N MET A 276 3.46 -7.97 -5.39
CA MET A 276 2.12 -7.73 -4.84
C MET A 276 1.38 -9.05 -4.72
N GLU A 277 0.78 -9.30 -3.56
CA GLU A 277 -0.15 -10.42 -3.37
C GLU A 277 -1.59 -9.95 -3.51
N VAL A 278 -2.33 -10.63 -4.38
CA VAL A 278 -3.68 -10.24 -4.77
C VAL A 278 -4.63 -11.42 -4.56
N ARG A 279 -5.76 -11.18 -3.90
CA ARG A 279 -6.85 -12.15 -3.79
C ARG A 279 -7.77 -12.01 -5.01
N ALA A 280 -7.28 -12.44 -6.17
CA ALA A 280 -7.94 -12.24 -7.45
C ALA A 280 -9.39 -12.77 -7.48
N TRP A 281 -9.68 -13.86 -6.77
CA TRP A 281 -11.06 -14.36 -6.66
C TRP A 281 -11.35 -14.99 -5.29
N GLU A 282 -12.49 -14.62 -4.70
CA GLU A 282 -12.98 -15.14 -3.43
C GLU A 282 -14.42 -15.69 -3.51
N GLY A 283 -14.83 -16.16 -4.70
CA GLY A 283 -16.19 -16.67 -4.95
C GLY A 283 -17.18 -15.59 -5.40
N LYS A 284 -18.44 -15.94 -5.67
CA LYS A 284 -19.44 -15.00 -6.19
C LYS A 284 -19.77 -13.88 -5.18
N GLY A 285 -19.84 -12.64 -5.65
CA GLY A 285 -20.20 -11.47 -4.83
C GLY A 285 -19.79 -10.16 -5.49
N CYS A 286 -20.17 -9.03 -4.89
CA CYS A 286 -19.72 -7.70 -5.33
C CYS A 286 -18.20 -7.58 -5.17
N LYS A 287 -17.50 -7.20 -6.25
CA LYS A 287 -16.03 -7.13 -6.26
C LYS A 287 -15.45 -5.76 -5.96
N ALA A 288 -16.26 -4.72 -6.05
CA ALA A 288 -15.87 -3.36 -5.70
C ALA A 288 -15.26 -3.28 -4.30
N ILE A 289 -14.08 -2.67 -4.23
CA ILE A 289 -13.41 -2.31 -2.98
C ILE A 289 -13.67 -0.83 -2.76
N CYS A 290 -14.37 -0.50 -1.68
CA CYS A 290 -14.40 0.85 -1.15
C CYS A 290 -13.25 0.97 -0.14
N SER A 291 -12.16 1.66 -0.50
CA SER A 291 -11.04 1.77 0.43
C SER A 291 -11.41 2.66 1.61
N ALA A 292 -11.21 2.15 2.82
CA ALA A 292 -11.37 2.88 4.07
C ALA A 292 -10.38 4.05 4.24
N THR A 293 -9.44 4.27 3.32
CA THR A 293 -8.59 5.47 3.32
C THR A 293 -9.25 6.69 2.67
N PHE A 294 -10.38 6.54 1.97
CA PHE A 294 -10.96 7.60 1.13
C PHE A 294 -12.34 8.07 1.61
N TRP A 295 -12.49 8.30 2.92
CA TRP A 295 -13.72 8.86 3.52
C TRP A 295 -14.11 10.26 3.00
N VAL A 296 -13.26 10.89 2.19
CA VAL A 296 -13.43 12.27 1.69
C VAL A 296 -14.05 12.33 0.29
N ASN A 297 -14.02 11.24 -0.50
CA ASN A 297 -14.62 11.17 -1.84
C ASN A 297 -15.48 9.91 -1.97
N LYS A 298 -16.75 10.02 -1.58
CA LYS A 298 -17.74 8.94 -1.67
C LYS A 298 -18.23 8.78 -3.11
N ASP A 299 -17.55 7.97 -3.92
CA ASP A 299 -18.08 7.54 -5.23
C ASP A 299 -19.08 6.38 -5.06
N PHE A 300 -20.15 6.61 -4.31
CA PHE A 300 -21.26 5.66 -4.22
C PHE A 300 -22.06 5.66 -5.52
N ASP A 301 -22.66 4.51 -5.83
CA ASP A 301 -23.71 4.49 -6.82
C ASP A 301 -24.91 5.29 -6.28
N GLU A 302 -25.79 5.76 -7.16
CA GLU A 302 -27.04 6.44 -6.75
C GLU A 302 -28.22 5.51 -6.95
N ILE A 303 -29.19 5.53 -6.04
CA ILE A 303 -30.42 4.74 -6.16
C ILE A 303 -31.65 5.54 -5.81
N THR A 304 -32.64 5.52 -6.69
CA THR A 304 -33.95 6.14 -6.47
C THR A 304 -34.94 5.09 -5.98
N VAL A 305 -35.63 5.39 -4.88
CA VAL A 305 -36.71 4.56 -4.34
C VAL A 305 -37.89 5.44 -3.97
N ASN A 306 -39.07 5.16 -4.51
CA ASN A 306 -40.29 5.94 -4.28
C ASN A 306 -40.10 7.45 -4.51
N GLY A 307 -39.38 7.82 -5.58
CA GLY A 307 -39.11 9.22 -5.95
C GLY A 307 -38.06 9.93 -5.10
N LYS A 308 -37.41 9.25 -4.14
CA LYS A 308 -36.30 9.81 -3.35
C LYS A 308 -34.98 9.12 -3.71
N THR A 309 -33.93 9.90 -3.91
CA THR A 309 -32.57 9.43 -4.23
C THR A 309 -31.73 9.24 -2.96
N TYR A 310 -30.94 8.17 -2.96
CA TYR A 310 -30.03 7.76 -1.89
C TYR A 310 -28.66 7.42 -2.48
N GLU A 311 -27.62 7.50 -1.65
CA GLU A 311 -26.35 6.84 -1.93
C GLU A 311 -26.55 5.34 -1.75
N LEU A 312 -26.02 4.55 -2.68
CA LEU A 312 -25.97 3.11 -2.64
C LEU A 312 -24.56 2.65 -2.27
N GLU A 313 -24.41 2.14 -1.05
CA GLU A 313 -23.11 1.71 -0.54
C GLU A 313 -22.68 0.33 -1.07
N ASN A 314 -23.55 -0.34 -1.82
CA ASN A 314 -23.26 -1.58 -2.51
C ASN A 314 -23.03 -1.33 -4.00
N TYR A 315 -22.42 -2.31 -4.69
CA TYR A 315 -22.07 -2.16 -6.11
C TYR A 315 -22.67 -3.33 -6.91
N PRO A 316 -23.99 -3.31 -7.19
CA PRO A 316 -24.69 -4.45 -7.77
C PRO A 316 -24.22 -4.81 -9.18
N PHE A 317 -23.68 -3.85 -9.93
CA PHE A 317 -23.14 -4.08 -11.27
C PHE A 317 -21.96 -5.05 -11.25
N GLN A 318 -20.99 -4.82 -10.35
CA GLN A 318 -19.82 -5.70 -10.15
C GLN A 318 -20.13 -6.99 -9.37
N TYR A 319 -21.40 -7.33 -9.14
CA TYR A 319 -21.78 -8.68 -8.68
C TYR A 319 -21.58 -9.74 -9.78
N ASN A 320 -21.64 -9.33 -11.05
CA ASN A 320 -21.33 -10.16 -12.19
C ASN A 320 -20.12 -9.58 -12.93
N THR A 321 -18.95 -10.17 -12.75
CA THR A 321 -17.70 -9.68 -13.34
C THR A 321 -17.68 -9.83 -14.85
N ASN A 322 -18.50 -10.71 -15.44
CA ASN A 322 -18.66 -10.76 -16.89
C ASN A 322 -19.30 -9.48 -17.46
N LEU A 323 -20.20 -8.83 -16.70
CA LEU A 323 -20.78 -7.54 -17.12
C LEU A 323 -19.75 -6.43 -17.00
N TYR A 324 -18.99 -6.41 -15.90
CA TYR A 324 -17.94 -5.43 -15.70
C TYR A 324 -16.80 -5.56 -16.73
N ALA A 325 -16.44 -6.79 -17.12
CA ALA A 325 -15.44 -7.06 -18.14
C ALA A 325 -15.78 -6.41 -19.49
N ARG A 326 -17.07 -6.34 -19.86
CA ARG A 326 -17.53 -5.72 -21.12
C ARG A 326 -17.22 -4.24 -21.22
N ILE A 327 -17.15 -3.51 -20.10
CA ILE A 327 -16.91 -2.07 -20.10
C ILE A 327 -15.45 -1.69 -19.88
N ARG A 328 -14.57 -2.61 -19.45
CA ARG A 328 -13.14 -2.31 -19.17
C ARG A 328 -12.44 -1.52 -20.28
N PRO A 329 -12.63 -1.83 -21.59
CA PRO A 329 -11.98 -1.07 -22.65
C PRO A 329 -12.41 0.41 -22.70
N LEU A 330 -13.63 0.71 -22.24
CA LEU A 330 -14.20 2.06 -22.18
C LEU A 330 -13.76 2.82 -20.92
N LEU A 331 -13.15 2.15 -19.95
CA LEU A 331 -12.71 2.74 -18.69
C LEU A 331 -11.22 3.13 -18.70
N ARG A 332 -10.53 2.99 -19.83
CA ARG A 332 -9.14 3.46 -19.97
C ARG A 332 -9.10 4.98 -19.72
N GLY A 333 -8.35 5.40 -18.69
CA GLY A 333 -8.29 6.79 -18.24
C GLY A 333 -9.32 7.18 -17.18
N GLU A 334 -10.27 6.30 -16.83
CA GLU A 334 -11.27 6.56 -15.79
C GLU A 334 -10.83 6.08 -14.40
N PHE A 335 -9.81 5.22 -14.34
CA PHE A 335 -9.26 4.77 -13.07
C PHE A 335 -8.39 5.88 -12.47
N THR A 336 -8.67 6.24 -11.22
CA THR A 336 -7.78 7.05 -10.38
C THR A 336 -7.64 6.40 -9.02
N ARG A 337 -6.65 6.82 -8.21
CA ARG A 337 -6.51 6.35 -6.84
C ARG A 337 -7.76 6.47 -5.97
N PHE A 338 -8.63 7.45 -6.26
CA PHE A 338 -9.89 7.65 -5.56
C PHE A 338 -11.07 6.91 -6.23
N ARG A 339 -10.97 6.68 -7.55
CA ARG A 339 -12.06 6.16 -8.40
C ARG A 339 -11.68 4.84 -9.06
N LEU A 340 -11.30 3.84 -8.26
CA LEU A 340 -10.75 2.59 -8.80
C LEU A 340 -11.76 1.77 -9.63
N ARG A 341 -13.08 1.97 -9.47
CA ARG A 341 -14.10 1.28 -10.29
C ARG A 341 -14.17 1.83 -11.72
N GLY A 342 -13.77 3.09 -11.94
CA GLY A 342 -13.89 3.78 -13.22
C GLY A 342 -15.31 4.16 -13.65
N TYR A 343 -16.35 3.80 -12.89
CA TYR A 343 -17.74 4.17 -13.19
C TYR A 343 -18.58 4.47 -11.94
N ILE A 344 -19.70 5.16 -12.14
CA ILE A 344 -20.80 5.36 -11.19
C ILE A 344 -22.08 4.78 -11.79
N GLY A 345 -22.80 3.96 -11.02
CA GLY A 345 -24.07 3.37 -11.42
C GLY A 345 -25.26 4.15 -10.87
N TYR A 346 -26.30 4.30 -11.69
CA TYR A 346 -27.58 4.90 -11.31
C TYR A 346 -28.66 3.83 -11.35
N TRP A 347 -29.39 3.70 -10.25
CA TRP A 347 -30.31 2.59 -10.01
C TRP A 347 -31.70 3.09 -9.61
N GLU A 348 -32.70 2.24 -9.79
CA GLU A 348 -34.06 2.46 -9.32
C GLU A 348 -34.62 1.18 -8.70
N ILE A 349 -35.37 1.31 -7.60
CA ILE A 349 -36.31 0.27 -7.18
C ILE A 349 -37.72 0.73 -7.57
N ARG A 350 -38.34 -0.03 -8.47
CA ARG A 350 -39.72 0.18 -8.93
C ARG A 350 -40.43 -1.17 -9.01
N ASP A 351 -41.66 -1.25 -8.50
CA ASP A 351 -42.48 -2.46 -8.49
C ASP A 351 -41.75 -3.70 -7.91
N ASP A 352 -41.10 -3.51 -6.75
CA ASP A 352 -40.27 -4.52 -6.07
C ASP A 352 -39.14 -5.13 -6.92
N LYS A 353 -38.67 -4.40 -7.93
CA LYS A 353 -37.55 -4.80 -8.79
C LYS A 353 -36.46 -3.75 -8.82
N LEU A 354 -35.21 -4.20 -8.81
CA LEU A 354 -34.03 -3.37 -8.96
C LEU A 354 -33.71 -3.21 -10.45
N TYR A 355 -33.57 -1.97 -10.92
CA TYR A 355 -33.18 -1.62 -12.27
C TYR A 355 -31.88 -0.83 -12.28
N LEU A 356 -31.01 -1.13 -13.24
CA LEU A 356 -29.91 -0.26 -13.63
C LEU A 356 -30.43 0.73 -14.68
N LEU A 357 -30.37 2.02 -14.36
CA LEU A 357 -30.84 3.10 -15.24
C LEU A 357 -29.73 3.58 -16.19
N SER A 358 -28.52 3.77 -15.66
CA SER A 358 -27.37 4.21 -16.46
C SER A 358 -26.05 3.90 -15.76
N LEU A 359 -24.98 3.88 -16.54
CA LEU A 359 -23.61 3.86 -16.07
C LEU A 359 -22.92 5.12 -16.60
N ARG A 360 -22.16 5.79 -15.75
CA ARG A 360 -21.32 6.92 -16.16
C ARG A 360 -19.87 6.65 -15.85
N ARG A 361 -18.98 7.12 -16.71
CA ARG A 361 -17.56 7.19 -16.44
C ARG A 361 -17.29 8.08 -15.23
N ALA A 362 -16.39 7.65 -14.35
CA ALA A 362 -16.26 8.26 -13.04
C ALA A 362 -15.59 9.65 -13.07
N ASN A 363 -14.77 9.97 -14.08
CA ASN A 363 -14.13 11.28 -14.18
C ASN A 363 -14.76 12.15 -15.26
N SER A 364 -15.02 11.60 -16.45
CA SER A 364 -15.59 12.37 -17.55
C SER A 364 -17.10 12.60 -17.43
N TRP A 365 -17.79 11.82 -16.58
CA TRP A 365 -19.25 11.80 -16.42
C TRP A 365 -20.04 11.41 -17.69
N GLU A 366 -19.31 10.99 -18.74
CA GLU A 366 -19.88 10.50 -19.99
C GLU A 366 -20.68 9.23 -19.73
N ILE A 367 -21.81 9.11 -20.42
CA ILE A 367 -22.66 7.92 -20.33
C ILE A 367 -21.96 6.76 -21.02
N ILE A 368 -21.88 5.62 -20.33
CA ILE A 368 -21.51 4.34 -20.91
C ILE A 368 -22.80 3.72 -21.45
N PRO A 369 -22.94 3.51 -22.77
CA PRO A 369 -24.15 2.93 -23.35
C PRO A 369 -24.43 1.56 -22.71
N LEU A 370 -25.64 1.37 -22.19
CA LEU A 370 -26.04 0.10 -21.60
C LEU A 370 -26.11 -1.00 -22.65
N ASP A 371 -26.32 -0.67 -23.93
CA ASP A 371 -26.30 -1.65 -25.02
C ASP A 371 -24.93 -2.36 -25.17
N VAL A 372 -23.82 -1.69 -24.82
CA VAL A 372 -22.49 -2.33 -24.76
C VAL A 372 -22.46 -3.44 -23.71
N VAL A 373 -23.17 -3.25 -22.61
CA VAL A 373 -23.24 -4.23 -21.54
C VAL A 373 -24.33 -5.27 -21.79
N PHE A 374 -25.46 -4.87 -22.33
CA PHE A 374 -26.66 -5.66 -22.58
C PHE A 374 -27.10 -5.48 -24.05
N PRO A 375 -26.49 -6.23 -24.99
CA PRO A 375 -26.76 -6.06 -26.41
C PRO A 375 -28.23 -6.23 -26.76
N GLY A 376 -28.77 -5.31 -27.58
CA GLY A 376 -30.16 -5.31 -28.04
C GLY A 376 -31.15 -4.68 -27.06
N ASN A 377 -30.67 -4.06 -25.98
CA ASN A 377 -31.51 -3.39 -24.99
C ASN A 377 -31.85 -1.95 -25.38
N GLY A 378 -31.15 -1.36 -26.36
CA GLY A 378 -31.44 -0.01 -26.87
C GLY A 378 -31.34 1.07 -25.79
N ASP A 379 -30.37 0.92 -24.87
CA ASP A 379 -30.11 1.81 -23.74
C ASP A 379 -31.28 2.04 -22.77
N ASN A 380 -32.27 1.15 -22.76
CA ASN A 380 -33.37 1.19 -21.79
C ASN A 380 -32.92 0.74 -20.38
N PRO A 381 -33.64 1.11 -19.31
CA PRO A 381 -33.40 0.57 -17.97
C PRO A 381 -33.43 -0.96 -17.95
N VAL A 382 -32.45 -1.59 -17.28
CA VAL A 382 -32.28 -3.05 -17.26
C VAL A 382 -32.63 -3.62 -15.88
N GLU A 383 -33.52 -4.60 -15.83
CA GLU A 383 -33.80 -5.34 -14.59
C GLU A 383 -32.55 -6.11 -14.14
N ALA A 384 -32.10 -5.87 -12.90
CA ALA A 384 -30.87 -6.39 -12.33
C ALA A 384 -30.96 -7.87 -11.91
N THR A 385 -31.42 -8.72 -12.81
CA THR A 385 -31.68 -10.16 -12.57
C THR A 385 -30.43 -10.94 -12.17
N TRP A 386 -29.24 -10.43 -12.47
CA TRP A 386 -27.96 -11.00 -12.05
C TRP A 386 -27.66 -10.80 -10.56
N TYR A 387 -28.29 -9.82 -9.90
CA TYR A 387 -27.93 -9.41 -8.55
C TYR A 387 -28.71 -10.19 -7.47
N THR A 388 -27.99 -10.72 -6.50
CA THR A 388 -28.56 -11.28 -5.25
C THR A 388 -27.71 -10.82 -4.07
N GLY A 389 -28.28 -10.05 -3.16
CA GLY A 389 -27.53 -9.45 -2.07
C GLY A 389 -28.34 -8.52 -1.19
N LYS A 390 -27.63 -7.74 -0.39
CA LYS A 390 -28.19 -6.66 0.44
C LYS A 390 -27.80 -5.33 -0.19
N LEU A 391 -28.75 -4.41 -0.30
CA LEU A 391 -28.52 -3.01 -0.62
C LEU A 391 -28.61 -2.21 0.67
N ARG A 392 -27.62 -1.36 0.94
CA ARG A 392 -27.58 -0.38 2.03
C ARG A 392 -27.65 1.00 1.41
N LEU A 393 -28.64 1.75 1.84
CA LEU A 393 -28.94 3.09 1.36
C LEU A 393 -28.69 4.11 2.48
N SER A 394 -27.93 5.14 2.15
CA SER A 394 -27.67 6.30 3.02
C SER A 394 -28.25 7.57 2.40
N ASP A 395 -28.72 8.49 3.24
CA ASP A 395 -29.15 9.81 2.77
C ASP A 395 -27.94 10.61 2.25
N VAL A 396 -28.09 11.26 1.10
CA VAL A 396 -27.08 12.08 0.39
C VAL A 396 -26.60 13.30 1.21
N ARG A 397 -27.15 13.53 2.42
CA ARG A 397 -26.78 14.66 3.30
C ARG A 397 -26.53 14.20 4.74
N SER A 398 -25.29 13.84 5.03
CA SER A 398 -24.72 14.07 6.36
C SER A 398 -23.26 14.49 6.27
N ALA A 399 -23.03 15.69 5.72
CA ALA A 399 -21.74 16.39 5.74
C ALA A 399 -21.40 16.99 7.12
N GLU A 400 -21.87 16.38 8.22
CA GLU A 400 -21.60 16.83 9.59
C GLU A 400 -21.24 15.65 10.49
N SER A 401 -20.03 15.11 10.33
CA SER A 401 -19.27 14.40 11.37
C SER A 401 -18.02 13.77 10.77
N ASP A 402 -16.91 14.50 10.77
CA ASP A 402 -15.63 14.07 10.21
C ASP A 402 -14.95 12.89 10.93
N TYR A 403 -15.49 12.32 12.02
CA TYR A 403 -14.71 11.33 12.79
C TYR A 403 -15.46 10.14 13.41
N CYS A 404 -16.69 9.85 13.01
CA CYS A 404 -17.37 8.62 13.46
C CYS A 404 -18.51 8.21 12.52
N PRO A 405 -18.65 6.91 12.17
CA PRO A 405 -19.89 6.43 11.60
C PRO A 405 -20.98 6.58 12.67
N ARG A 406 -21.84 7.59 12.53
CA ARG A 406 -23.09 7.61 13.28
C ARG A 406 -23.98 6.50 12.71
N HIS A 407 -23.73 5.26 13.12
CA HIS A 407 -24.73 4.21 13.00
C HIS A 407 -26.04 4.72 13.61
N GLY A 408 -27.12 4.69 12.84
CA GLY A 408 -28.47 4.78 13.41
C GLY A 408 -29.29 6.04 13.16
N ARG A 409 -29.08 6.79 12.07
CA ARG A 409 -30.13 7.69 11.58
C ARG A 409 -30.43 7.41 10.11
N GLY A 410 -31.55 6.75 9.84
CA GLY A 410 -32.16 6.70 8.51
C GLY A 410 -31.62 5.65 7.53
N GLU A 411 -30.73 4.75 7.94
CA GLU A 411 -30.23 3.69 7.05
C GLU A 411 -31.35 2.74 6.62
N ILE A 412 -31.49 2.54 5.31
CA ILE A 412 -32.48 1.64 4.71
C ILE A 412 -31.74 0.46 4.10
N PHE A 413 -32.25 -0.74 4.34
CA PHE A 413 -31.73 -1.97 3.80
C PHE A 413 -32.78 -2.68 2.94
N TYR A 414 -32.37 -3.14 1.76
CA TYR A 414 -33.15 -4.04 0.93
C TYR A 414 -32.44 -5.37 0.78
N LYS A 415 -33.20 -6.47 0.86
CA LYS A 415 -32.72 -7.79 0.44
C LYS A 415 -33.26 -8.06 -0.95
N VAL A 416 -32.36 -8.34 -1.88
CA VAL A 416 -32.69 -8.60 -3.29
C VAL A 416 -32.29 -10.03 -3.64
N LYS A 417 -33.16 -10.74 -4.36
CA LYS A 417 -32.91 -12.07 -4.91
C LYS A 417 -33.22 -12.06 -6.40
N LYS A 418 -32.19 -12.22 -7.22
CA LYS A 418 -32.25 -12.15 -8.70
C LYS A 418 -33.01 -10.91 -9.19
N GLY A 419 -32.60 -9.74 -8.73
CA GLY A 419 -33.24 -8.46 -9.09
C GLY A 419 -34.54 -8.14 -8.35
N LYS A 420 -35.23 -9.12 -7.76
CA LYS A 420 -36.47 -8.89 -7.00
C LYS A 420 -36.19 -8.53 -5.54
N VAL A 421 -36.77 -7.43 -5.07
CA VAL A 421 -36.83 -7.06 -3.66
C VAL A 421 -37.73 -8.06 -2.93
N ILE A 422 -37.17 -8.71 -1.91
CA ILE A 422 -37.89 -9.71 -1.10
C ILE A 422 -38.06 -9.28 0.35
N LYS A 423 -37.38 -8.21 0.76
CA LYS A 423 -37.46 -7.67 2.12
C LYS A 423 -36.98 -6.23 2.14
N ARG A 424 -37.70 -5.37 2.86
CA ARG A 424 -37.26 -4.03 3.25
C ARG A 424 -37.06 -4.01 4.77
N MET A 425 -36.02 -3.30 5.21
CA MET A 425 -35.71 -3.13 6.63
C MET A 425 -35.26 -1.69 6.83
N LYS A 426 -35.78 -1.04 7.87
CA LYS A 426 -35.37 0.32 8.22
C LYS A 426 -34.78 0.32 9.62
N VAL A 427 -33.60 0.93 9.78
CA VAL A 427 -32.99 1.08 11.10
C VAL A 427 -33.65 2.26 11.80
N VAL A 428 -34.36 1.99 12.88
CA VAL A 428 -35.00 3.01 13.72
C VAL A 428 -34.19 3.17 15.01
N PRO A 429 -33.77 4.39 15.38
CA PRO A 429 -33.03 4.61 16.62
C PRO A 429 -33.92 4.31 17.84
N VAL A 430 -33.41 3.53 18.79
CA VAL A 430 -34.08 3.28 20.07
C VAL A 430 -34.11 4.59 20.86
N LYS A 431 -35.31 5.11 21.19
CA LYS A 431 -35.45 6.22 22.14
C LYS A 431 -34.86 5.79 23.49
N LYS A 432 -33.73 6.38 23.91
CA LYS A 432 -33.20 6.19 25.27
C LYS A 432 -34.29 6.56 26.27
N LYS A 433 -34.74 5.59 27.09
CA LYS A 433 -35.41 5.93 28.36
C LYS A 433 -34.38 6.70 29.21
N LYS A 434 -34.71 7.93 29.62
CA LYS A 434 -33.91 8.71 30.57
C LYS A 434 -33.66 7.83 31.81
N GLY A 435 -32.41 7.50 32.10
CA GLY A 435 -32.04 6.98 33.42
C GLY A 435 -31.04 5.83 33.53
N LYS A 436 -30.51 5.23 32.45
CA LYS A 436 -29.40 4.25 32.59
C LYS A 436 -28.33 4.42 31.53
N ILE A 437 -27.09 4.64 31.98
CA ILE A 437 -25.88 4.59 31.16
C ILE A 437 -25.57 3.10 30.95
N SER A 438 -25.71 2.60 29.73
CA SER A 438 -25.15 1.32 29.32
C SER A 438 -24.19 1.51 28.14
N ARG A 439 -23.01 0.89 28.25
CA ARG A 439 -21.99 0.78 27.21
C ARG A 439 -22.53 -0.02 26.01
N TRP A 440 -22.32 0.53 24.81
CA TRP A 440 -22.36 -0.07 23.45
C TRP A 440 -23.60 -0.87 23.00
N GLY A 441 -24.30 -0.31 22.00
CA GLY A 441 -25.09 -1.02 20.97
C GLY A 441 -26.55 -1.38 21.31
N ASN A 442 -27.49 -0.46 21.09
CA ASN A 442 -28.93 -0.77 21.09
C ASN A 442 -29.60 -0.24 19.80
N TYR A 443 -29.74 -1.09 18.79
CA TYR A 443 -30.53 -0.83 17.57
C TYR A 443 -31.56 -1.96 17.39
N HIS A 444 -32.76 -1.63 16.92
CA HIS A 444 -33.76 -2.60 16.47
C HIS A 444 -34.03 -2.39 14.97
N PHE A 445 -34.34 -3.48 14.27
CA PHE A 445 -34.75 -3.46 12.86
C PHE A 445 -36.26 -3.57 12.80
N ASP A 446 -36.93 -2.55 12.25
CA ASP A 446 -38.36 -2.65 11.96
C ASP A 446 -38.53 -3.34 10.59
N LEU A 447 -39.45 -4.31 10.55
CA LEU A 447 -39.91 -4.95 9.32
C LEU A 447 -41.02 -4.08 8.76
N GLU A 448 -40.80 -3.54 7.56
CA GLU A 448 -41.85 -2.91 6.74
C GLU A 448 -42.35 -3.89 5.69
#